data_AF-A0A3M2D017-F1
#
_entry.id   AF-A0A3M2D017-F1
#
_cell.length_a   1.000
_cell.length_b   1.000
_cell.length_c   1.000
_cell.angle_alpha   90.00
_cell.angle_beta   90.00
_cell.angle_gamma   90.00
#
_symmetry.space_group_name_H-M   'P 1'
#
loop_
_entity.id
_entity.type
_entity.pdbx_description
1 polymer ?
#
loop_
_entity_poly.entity_id
_entity_poly.type
_entity_poly.pdbx_seq_one_letter_code
_entity_poly.pdbx_strand_id
1 'polypeptide(L)'
;MKKILVFSALLGFLLAPVAWAEDSSQSRMVSNDVTHELQTYMHQLNELQMDLKTIQSRVSNLEMKPYLDPKGFKRQALKRLMEKKHSEYASLEQRVTELKTRSENKRKS
;
A
#
# COMPACT_ATOMS: atom_id res chain seq x y z
N MET A 1 33.51 -13.42 8.78
CA MET A 1 32.97 -12.05 8.72
C MET A 1 32.31 -11.84 7.37
N LYS A 2 30.97 -11.82 7.29
CA LYS A 2 30.24 -11.56 6.04
C LYS A 2 29.72 -10.12 6.10
N LYS A 3 30.32 -9.22 5.31
CA LYS A 3 29.80 -7.87 5.05
C LYS A 3 28.65 -8.01 4.06
N ILE A 4 27.43 -7.71 4.49
CA ILE A 4 26.30 -7.54 3.57
C ILE A 4 26.37 -6.08 3.10
N LEU A 5 26.80 -5.89 1.86
CA LEU A 5 26.68 -4.62 1.16
C LEU A 5 25.25 -4.52 0.64
N VAL A 6 24.39 -3.80 1.37
CA VAL A 6 23.08 -3.39 0.85
C VAL A 6 23.32 -2.15 -0.01
N PHE A 7 23.28 -2.35 -1.33
CA PHE A 7 23.21 -1.27 -2.30
C PHE A 7 21.84 -0.60 -2.19
N SER A 8 21.78 0.49 -1.42
CA SER A 8 20.65 1.43 -1.38
C SER A 8 20.59 2.20 -2.70
N ALA A 9 20.11 1.55 -3.75
CA ALA A 9 19.89 2.18 -5.04
C ALA A 9 18.52 2.87 -5.06
N LEU A 10 18.55 4.16 -5.43
CA LEU A 10 17.50 4.90 -6.13
C LEU A 10 16.36 5.52 -5.30
N LEU A 11 16.73 6.40 -4.37
CA LEU A 11 15.88 7.49 -3.86
C LEU A 11 16.00 8.77 -4.74
N GLY A 12 16.10 8.60 -6.06
CA GLY A 12 16.43 9.66 -7.02
C GLY A 12 15.36 9.95 -8.08
N PHE A 13 14.20 9.29 -8.05
CA PHE A 13 13.12 9.46 -9.04
C PHE A 13 11.84 10.06 -8.43
N LEU A 14 11.98 11.00 -7.49
CA LEU A 14 10.85 11.69 -6.84
C LEU A 14 10.56 13.08 -7.43
N LEU A 15 11.30 13.52 -8.45
CA LEU A 15 11.21 14.89 -9.00
C LEU A 15 11.32 14.96 -10.54
N ALA A 16 10.86 13.93 -11.26
CA ALA A 16 10.55 14.15 -12.67
C ALA A 16 9.15 14.79 -12.73
N PRO A 17 9.01 16.08 -13.10
CA PRO A 17 7.70 16.65 -13.37
C PRO A 17 7.10 15.83 -14.51
N VAL A 18 6.00 15.15 -14.22
CA VAL A 18 5.21 14.48 -15.25
C VAL A 18 4.67 15.61 -16.14
N ALA A 19 5.37 15.87 -17.23
CA ALA A 19 4.86 16.67 -18.33
C ALA A 19 3.77 15.83 -19.01
N TRP A 20 2.51 16.11 -18.66
CA TRP A 20 1.35 15.53 -19.33
C TRP A 20 1.16 16.27 -20.65
N ALA A 21 1.68 15.70 -21.74
CA ALA A 21 1.30 16.11 -23.09
C ALA A 21 -0.03 15.44 -23.47
N GLU A 22 -1.03 16.24 -23.84
CA GLU A 22 -2.27 15.80 -24.48
C GLU A 22 -2.00 15.21 -25.87
N ASP A 23 -2.60 14.06 -26.23
CA ASP A 23 -3.79 13.97 -27.09
C ASP A 23 -4.14 12.54 -27.57
N SER A 24 -5.44 12.22 -27.59
CA SER A 24 -6.17 11.22 -28.44
C SER A 24 -7.48 10.78 -27.76
N SER A 25 -8.60 11.17 -28.36
CA SER A 25 -9.96 11.14 -27.79
C SER A 25 -10.56 9.76 -27.52
N GLN A 26 -10.03 8.68 -28.13
CA GLN A 26 -10.43 7.29 -27.80
C GLN A 26 -9.56 6.67 -26.70
N SER A 27 -8.32 7.15 -26.56
CA SER A 27 -7.38 6.77 -25.51
C SER A 27 -7.67 7.50 -24.19
N ARG A 28 -8.32 8.68 -24.24
CA ARG A 28 -8.77 9.44 -23.06
C ARG A 28 -9.76 8.66 -22.18
N MET A 29 -10.69 7.91 -22.76
CA MET A 29 -11.73 7.22 -21.97
C MET A 29 -11.15 6.03 -21.18
N VAL A 30 -10.33 5.19 -21.82
CA VAL A 30 -9.65 4.06 -21.17
C VAL A 30 -8.62 4.52 -20.14
N SER A 31 -7.95 5.66 -20.40
CA SER A 31 -7.00 6.25 -19.46
C SER A 31 -7.68 6.86 -18.23
N ASN A 32 -8.89 7.40 -18.38
CA ASN A 32 -9.69 7.92 -17.27
C ASN A 32 -10.16 6.79 -16.34
N ASP A 33 -10.60 5.66 -16.87
CA ASP A 33 -11.04 4.50 -16.07
C ASP A 33 -9.91 3.93 -15.22
N VAL A 34 -8.72 3.75 -15.81
CA VAL A 34 -7.51 3.28 -15.11
C VAL A 34 -7.06 4.28 -14.03
N THR A 35 -7.13 5.58 -14.32
CA THR A 35 -6.72 6.62 -13.38
C THR A 35 -7.67 6.68 -12.17
N HIS A 36 -8.98 6.55 -12.40
CA HIS A 36 -9.98 6.54 -11.34
C HIS A 36 -9.89 5.27 -10.46
N GLU A 37 -9.71 4.10 -11.07
CA GLU A 37 -9.48 2.85 -10.32
C GLU A 37 -8.20 2.92 -9.48
N LEU A 38 -7.13 3.47 -10.04
CA LEU A 38 -5.86 3.65 -9.32
C LEU A 38 -6.03 4.60 -8.12
N GLN A 39 -6.74 5.72 -8.29
CA GLN A 39 -7.03 6.64 -7.20
C GLN A 39 -7.85 5.97 -6.10
N THR A 40 -8.84 5.15 -6.47
CA THR A 40 -9.67 4.39 -5.52
C THR A 40 -8.82 3.40 -4.72
N TYR A 41 -7.97 2.62 -5.38
CA TYR A 41 -7.08 1.67 -4.69
C TYR A 41 -6.04 2.37 -3.82
N MET A 42 -5.48 3.50 -4.26
CA MET A 42 -4.58 4.30 -3.43
C MET A 42 -5.26 4.85 -2.18
N HIS A 43 -6.52 5.30 -2.29
CA HIS A 43 -7.30 5.74 -1.15
C HIS A 43 -7.53 4.59 -0.15
N GLN A 44 -7.94 3.42 -0.64
CA GLN A 44 -8.13 2.22 0.19
C GLN A 44 -6.82 1.75 0.87
N LEU A 45 -5.67 1.86 0.20
CA LEU A 45 -4.37 1.56 0.80
C LEU A 45 -4.05 2.51 1.96
N ASN A 46 -4.35 3.81 1.81
CA ASN A 46 -4.17 4.79 2.87
C ASN A 46 -5.06 4.49 4.08
N GLU A 47 -6.33 4.16 3.85
CA GLU A 47 -7.25 3.75 4.93
C GLU A 47 -6.73 2.52 5.69
N LEU A 48 -6.32 1.47 4.96
CA LEU A 48 -5.72 0.27 5.55
C LEU A 48 -4.45 0.58 6.35
N GLN A 49 -3.62 1.51 5.87
CA GLN A 49 -2.41 1.93 6.58
C GLN A 49 -2.74 2.67 7.88
N MET A 50 -3.80 3.49 7.90
CA MET A 50 -4.29 4.15 9.11
C MET A 50 -4.86 3.14 10.12
N ASP A 51 -5.61 2.16 9.65
CA ASP A 51 -6.12 1.06 10.47
C ASP A 51 -4.99 0.27 11.12
N LEU A 52 -3.98 -0.11 10.34
CA LEU A 52 -2.81 -0.84 10.83
C LEU A 52 -2.06 -0.07 11.91
N LYS A 53 -1.82 1.24 11.71
CA LYS A 53 -1.22 2.12 12.73
C LYS A 53 -2.06 2.16 14.02
N THR A 54 -3.38 2.26 13.88
CA THR A 54 -4.30 2.27 15.02
C THR A 54 -4.24 0.94 15.80
N ILE A 55 -4.26 -0.19 15.09
CA ILE A 55 -4.16 -1.52 15.70
C ILE A 55 -2.81 -1.68 16.40
N GLN A 56 -1.72 -1.25 15.77
CA GLN A 56 -0.37 -1.29 16.34
C GLN A 56 -0.27 -0.49 17.64
N SER A 57 -0.78 0.74 17.65
CA SER A 57 -0.84 1.57 18.85
C SER A 57 -1.61 0.88 19.99
N ARG A 58 -2.75 0.25 19.68
CA ARG A 58 -3.53 -0.50 20.68
C ARG A 58 -2.78 -1.72 21.21
N VAL A 59 -2.10 -2.48 20.35
CA VAL A 59 -1.26 -3.62 20.76
C VAL A 59 -0.14 -3.14 21.69
N SER A 60 0.59 -2.09 21.31
CA SER A 60 1.65 -1.52 22.14
C SER A 60 1.13 -1.03 23.50
N ASN A 61 -0.03 -0.38 23.56
CA ASN A 61 -0.63 0.04 24.82
C ASN A 61 -0.98 -1.16 25.73
N LEU A 62 -1.46 -2.28 25.17
CA LEU A 62 -1.71 -3.50 25.95
C LEU A 62 -0.41 -4.20 26.39
N GLU A 63 0.67 -4.09 25.60
CA GLU A 63 1.98 -4.60 25.98
C GLU A 63 2.62 -3.79 27.10
N MET A 64 2.45 -2.46 27.09
CA MET A 64 2.91 -1.58 28.17
C MET A 64 2.05 -1.67 29.44
N LYS A 65 0.77 -2.05 29.32
CA LYS A 65 -0.19 -2.15 30.42
C LYS A 65 -0.78 -3.56 30.49
N PRO A 66 0.01 -4.57 30.91
CA PRO A 66 -0.42 -5.96 30.92
C PRO A 66 -1.63 -6.21 31.82
N TYR A 67 -1.88 -5.36 32.83
CA TYR A 67 -3.07 -5.42 33.68
C TYR A 67 -4.39 -5.14 32.92
N LEU A 68 -4.36 -4.48 31.75
CA LEU A 68 -5.55 -4.24 30.92
C LEU A 68 -5.98 -5.47 30.11
N ASP A 69 -5.07 -6.44 29.95
CA ASP A 69 -5.29 -7.71 29.26
C ASP A 69 -4.43 -8.82 29.89
N PRO A 70 -4.70 -9.23 31.14
CA PRO A 70 -3.85 -10.15 31.89
C PRO A 70 -3.76 -11.54 31.26
N LYS A 71 -4.78 -11.93 30.46
CA LYS A 71 -4.81 -13.20 29.73
C LYS A 71 -4.28 -13.08 28.29
N GLY A 72 -3.96 -11.88 27.82
CA GLY A 72 -3.43 -11.65 26.48
C GLY A 72 -4.42 -11.88 25.34
N PHE A 73 -5.72 -12.08 25.62
CA PHE A 73 -6.72 -12.39 24.60
C PHE A 73 -6.99 -11.22 23.68
N LYS A 74 -7.09 -10.00 24.23
CA LYS A 74 -7.32 -8.79 23.42
C LYS A 74 -6.11 -8.51 22.54
N ARG A 75 -4.90 -8.64 23.08
CA ARG A 75 -3.65 -8.50 22.32
C ARG A 75 -3.56 -9.52 21.20
N GLN A 76 -3.89 -10.79 21.47
CA GLN A 76 -3.88 -11.83 20.44
C GLN A 76 -4.92 -11.57 19.35
N ALA A 77 -6.13 -11.13 19.71
CA ALA A 77 -7.15 -10.76 18.74
C ALA A 77 -6.71 -9.59 17.85
N LEU A 78 -6.09 -8.56 18.43
CA LEU A 78 -5.54 -7.44 17.67
C LEU A 78 -4.39 -7.86 16.75
N LYS A 79 -3.51 -8.78 17.17
CA LYS A 79 -2.45 -9.32 16.30
C LYS A 79 -3.02 -10.07 15.10
N ARG A 80 -4.03 -10.93 15.30
CA ARG A 80 -4.74 -11.61 14.19
C ARG A 80 -5.43 -10.62 13.25
N LEU A 81 -6.04 -9.57 13.80
CA LEU A 81 -6.66 -8.52 13.00
C LEU A 81 -5.61 -7.77 12.16
N MET A 82 -4.44 -7.48 12.75
CA MET A 82 -3.33 -6.84 12.05
C MET A 82 -2.82 -7.71 10.90
N GLU A 83 -2.63 -9.01 11.11
CA GLU A 83 -2.23 -9.96 10.06
C GLU A 83 -3.25 -9.96 8.91
N LYS A 84 -4.54 -10.04 9.22
CA LYS A 84 -5.61 -9.96 8.20
C LYS A 84 -5.52 -8.66 7.40
N LYS A 85 -5.33 -7.52 8.08
CA LYS A 85 -5.22 -6.21 7.43
C LYS A 85 -3.96 -6.07 6.58
N HIS A 86 -2.85 -6.69 6.96
CA HIS A 86 -1.66 -6.79 6.13
C HIS A 86 -1.89 -7.63 4.87
N SER A 87 -2.63 -8.74 4.96
CA SER A 87 -3.00 -9.53 3.78
C SER A 87 -3.91 -8.75 2.82
N GLU A 88 -4.88 -8.01 3.36
CA GLU A 88 -5.74 -7.10 2.57
C GLU A 88 -4.90 -6.03 1.85
N TYR A 89 -3.96 -5.41 2.57
CA TYR A 89 -3.05 -4.41 2.01
C TYR A 89 -2.20 -4.98 0.87
N ALA A 90 -1.56 -6.14 1.08
CA ALA A 90 -0.72 -6.77 0.08
C ALA A 90 -1.52 -7.17 -1.18
N SER A 91 -2.75 -7.67 -1.01
CA SER A 91 -3.63 -7.98 -2.15
C SER A 91 -3.99 -6.72 -2.95
N LEU A 92 -4.25 -5.61 -2.28
CA LEU A 92 -4.59 -4.35 -2.91
C LEU A 92 -3.38 -3.72 -3.63
N GLU A 93 -2.19 -3.80 -3.03
CA GLU A 93 -0.93 -3.38 -3.63
C GLU A 93 -0.61 -4.18 -4.91
N GLN A 94 -0.89 -5.49 -4.90
CA GLN A 94 -0.78 -6.32 -6.09
C GLN A 94 -1.73 -5.82 -7.20
N ARG A 95 -2.99 -5.54 -6.89
CA ARG A 95 -3.97 -5.01 -7.87
C ARG A 95 -3.53 -3.67 -8.46
N VAL A 96 -2.95 -2.78 -7.65
CA VAL A 96 -2.37 -1.51 -8.11
C VAL A 96 -1.23 -1.78 -9.11
N THR A 97 -0.38 -2.75 -8.81
CA THR A 97 0.74 -3.13 -9.68
C THR A 97 0.26 -3.74 -11.01
N GLU A 98 -0.74 -4.61 -10.95
CA GLU A 98 -1.39 -5.20 -12.14
C GLU A 98 -2.05 -4.12 -13.01
N LEU A 99 -2.73 -3.15 -12.39
CA LEU A 99 -3.36 -2.06 -13.11
C LEU A 99 -2.33 -1.16 -13.81
N LYS A 100 -1.23 -0.84 -13.14
CA LYS A 100 -0.11 -0.07 -13.71
C LYS A 100 0.55 -0.80 -14.88
N THR A 101 0.89 -2.08 -14.71
CA THR A 101 1.51 -2.89 -15.78
C THR A 101 0.59 -3.06 -16.99
N ARG A 102 -0.72 -3.26 -16.77
CA ARG A 102 -1.71 -3.29 -17.85
C ARG A 102 -1.78 -1.98 -18.62
N SER A 103 -1.70 -0.84 -17.92
CA SER A 103 -1.67 0.48 -18.53
C SER A 103 -0.40 0.69 -19.37
N GLU A 104 0.76 0.28 -18.87
CA GLU A 104 2.04 0.40 -19.59
C GLU A 104 2.10 -0.49 -20.84
N ASN A 105 1.61 -1.72 -20.75
CA ASN A 105 1.59 -2.65 -21.89
C ASN A 105 0.68 -2.16 -23.02
N LYS A 106 -0.42 -1.45 -22.71
CA LYS A 106 -1.27 -0.81 -23.72
C LYS A 106 -0.61 0.36 -24.45
N ARG A 107 0.40 1.03 -23.86
CA ARG A 107 1.12 2.14 -24.50
C ARG A 107 2.24 1.67 -25.44
N LYS A 108 2.66 0.40 -25.35
CA LYS A 108 3.77 -0.17 -26.13
C LYS A 108 3.30 -1.02 -27.32
N SER A 109 2.01 -1.33 -27.41
CA SER A 109 1.36 -1.98 -28.54
C SER A 109 0.67 -0.96 -29.42
#